data_AF-A0A8C6YN87-F1
#
_entry.id   AF-A0A8C6YN87-F1
#
_cell.length_a   1.000
_cell.length_b   1.000
_cell.length_c   1.000
_cell.angle_alpha   90.00
_cell.angle_beta   90.00
_cell.angle_gamma   90.00
#
_symmetry.space_group_name_H-M   'P 1'
#
loop_
_entity.id
_entity.type
_entity.pdbx_description
1 polymer ?
#
loop_
_entity_poly.entity_id
_entity_poly.type
_entity_poly.pdbx_seq_one_letter_code
_entity_poly.pdbx_strand_id
1 'polypeptide(L)'
;YSEVPSHRCYLGNGTEYRGTVKTTISGHRCLPWNSDLLYQEFHVNSVEKAILLGLGPFSYCRNPDEDEKPWCYIMKDNSLSWEYCNVPSCGT
;
A
#
# COMPACT_ATOMS: atom_id res chain seq x y z
N TYR A 1 1.66 -26.18 0.37
CA TYR A 1 1.30 -24.91 1.03
C TYR A 1 0.83 -23.96 -0.03
N SER A 2 -0.49 -23.83 -0.16
CA SER A 2 -1.17 -23.13 -1.24
C SER A 2 -0.91 -21.62 -1.12
N GLU A 3 -0.43 -20.97 -2.19
CA GLU A 3 -0.33 -19.51 -2.25
C GLU A 3 -1.73 -18.91 -2.07
N VAL A 4 -1.92 -18.08 -1.03
CA VAL A 4 -3.19 -17.35 -0.85
C VAL A 4 -3.30 -16.34 -1.99
N PRO A 5 -4.34 -16.39 -2.85
CA PRO A 5 -4.45 -15.55 -4.04
C PRO A 5 -4.28 -14.05 -3.80
N SER A 6 -4.65 -13.58 -2.59
CA SER A 6 -4.56 -12.18 -2.14
C SER A 6 -3.14 -11.61 -2.03
N HIS A 7 -2.09 -12.42 -2.22
CA HIS A 7 -0.71 -11.93 -2.25
C HIS A 7 -0.22 -11.57 -3.66
N ARG A 8 -0.86 -12.11 -4.70
CA ARG A 8 -0.45 -11.89 -6.10
C ARG A 8 -1.32 -10.85 -6.81
N CYS A 9 -2.58 -10.77 -6.43
CA CYS A 9 -3.56 -9.84 -6.94
C CYS A 9 -4.46 -9.37 -5.79
N TYR A 10 -5.21 -8.29 -5.99
CA TYR A 10 -6.18 -7.79 -5.01
C TYR A 10 -7.61 -8.17 -5.40
N LEU A 11 -8.49 -8.36 -4.42
CA LEU A 11 -9.94 -8.57 -4.59
C LEU A 11 -10.69 -7.30 -4.20
N GLY A 12 -11.85 -7.04 -4.82
CA GLY A 12 -12.65 -5.84 -4.52
C GLY A 12 -11.84 -4.56 -4.76
N ASN A 13 -11.70 -3.73 -3.73
CA ASN A 13 -10.82 -2.55 -3.72
C ASN A 13 -9.45 -2.80 -3.04
N GLY A 14 -9.16 -4.03 -2.62
CA GLY A 14 -7.85 -4.42 -2.12
C GLY A 14 -7.52 -3.98 -0.68
N THR A 15 -8.52 -3.67 0.15
CA THR A 15 -8.33 -3.45 1.60
C THR A 15 -7.68 -4.64 2.30
N GLU A 16 -8.01 -5.86 1.86
CA GLU A 16 -7.43 -7.13 2.35
C GLU A 16 -6.14 -7.56 1.63
N TYR A 17 -5.63 -6.75 0.70
CA TYR A 17 -4.42 -7.08 -0.03
C TYR A 17 -3.20 -7.06 0.92
N ARG A 18 -2.48 -8.19 1.00
CA ARG A 18 -1.29 -8.35 1.85
C ARG A 18 -0.05 -8.77 1.06
N GLY A 19 -0.09 -8.65 -0.27
CA GLY A 19 1.05 -8.90 -1.14
C GLY A 19 2.20 -7.90 -0.96
N THR A 20 3.25 -8.08 -1.75
CA THR A 20 4.57 -7.42 -1.58
C THR A 20 4.94 -6.45 -2.71
N VAL A 21 3.99 -6.16 -3.62
CA VAL A 21 4.16 -5.10 -4.64
C VAL A 21 4.44 -3.76 -3.96
N LYS A 22 5.41 -3.02 -4.50
CA LYS A 22 5.94 -1.76 -3.94
C LYS A 22 6.24 -0.71 -5.02
N THR A 23 5.55 -0.82 -6.15
CA THR A 23 5.74 0.02 -7.32
C THR A 23 4.39 0.53 -7.83
N THR A 24 4.36 1.81 -8.17
CA THR A 24 3.16 2.49 -8.67
C THR A 24 2.89 2.19 -10.13
N ILE A 25 1.73 2.60 -10.65
CA ILE A 25 1.37 2.44 -12.06
C ILE A 25 2.38 3.15 -12.97
N SER A 26 2.82 4.35 -12.60
CA SER A 26 3.85 5.10 -13.33
C SER A 26 5.29 4.64 -13.03
N GLY A 27 5.48 3.63 -12.17
CA GLY A 27 6.77 3.02 -11.89
C GLY A 27 7.55 3.65 -10.73
N HIS A 28 6.97 4.57 -9.97
CA HIS A 28 7.59 5.10 -8.76
C HIS A 28 7.69 4.01 -7.67
N ARG A 29 8.72 4.10 -6.84
CA ARG A 29 8.89 3.21 -5.70
C ARG A 29 8.16 3.76 -4.48
N CYS A 30 7.39 2.90 -3.83
CA CYS A 30 6.70 3.23 -2.60
C CYS A 30 7.67 3.54 -1.45
N LEU A 31 7.27 4.46 -0.59
CA LEU A 31 7.87 4.70 0.72
C LEU A 31 7.36 3.68 1.75
N PRO A 32 8.17 3.32 2.76
CA PRO A 32 7.69 2.58 3.92
C PRO A 32 6.61 3.35 4.67
N TRP A 33 5.58 2.65 5.18
CA TRP A 33 4.48 3.29 5.92
C TRP A 33 4.90 3.89 7.26
N ASN A 34 6.08 3.52 7.76
CA ASN A 34 6.69 4.11 8.95
C ASN A 34 7.78 5.16 8.62
N SER A 35 7.86 5.63 7.38
CA SER A 35 8.87 6.62 6.98
C SER A 35 8.64 7.95 7.70
N ASP A 36 9.71 8.54 8.25
CA ASP A 36 9.66 9.85 8.91
C ASP A 36 9.12 10.97 8.00
N LEU A 37 9.30 10.82 6.67
CA LEU A 37 8.75 11.74 5.68
C LEU A 37 7.21 11.85 5.73
N LEU A 38 6.53 10.84 6.26
CA LEU A 38 5.06 10.79 6.31
C LEU A 38 4.51 11.39 7.61
N TYR A 39 5.35 11.89 8.51
CA TYR A 39 4.92 12.33 9.84
C TYR A 39 3.78 13.34 9.85
N GLN A 40 3.65 14.18 8.81
CA GLN A 40 2.57 15.17 8.71
C GLN A 40 1.35 14.69 7.91
N GLU A 41 1.53 13.71 7.02
CA GLU A 41 0.50 13.27 6.06
C GLU A 41 -0.20 11.98 6.50
N PHE A 42 0.45 11.16 7.32
CA PHE A 42 -0.01 9.83 7.65
C PHE A 42 -0.05 9.58 9.15
N HIS A 43 -1.26 9.37 9.67
CA HIS A 43 -1.49 9.06 11.07
C HIS A 43 -2.41 7.87 11.23
N VAL A 44 -1.95 6.88 12.00
CA VAL A 44 -2.76 5.75 12.43
C VAL A 44 -2.90 5.80 13.94
N ASN A 45 -4.14 5.76 14.42
CA ASN A 45 -4.47 6.01 15.83
C ASN A 45 -3.94 4.95 16.82
N SER A 46 -3.44 3.81 16.34
CA SER A 46 -2.80 2.78 17.17
C SER A 46 -1.93 1.82 16.37
N VAL A 47 -0.97 1.18 17.04
CA VAL A 47 -0.13 0.11 16.47
C VAL A 47 -0.98 -1.09 16.05
N GLU A 48 -1.98 -1.46 16.84
CA GLU A 48 -2.89 -2.57 16.52
C GLU A 48 -3.66 -2.30 15.23
N LYS A 49 -4.17 -1.07 15.05
CA LYS A 49 -4.83 -0.67 13.80
C LYS A 49 -3.86 -0.70 12.63
N ALA A 50 -2.61 -0.27 12.81
CA ALA A 50 -1.60 -0.35 11.77
C ALA A 50 -1.33 -1.81 11.34
N ILE A 51 -1.22 -2.73 12.29
CA ILE A 51 -1.04 -4.16 12.01
C ILE A 51 -2.25 -4.73 11.25
N LEU A 52 -3.47 -4.41 11.68
CA LEU A 52 -4.70 -4.87 11.01
C LEU A 52 -4.78 -4.39 9.57
N LEU A 53 -4.43 -3.13 9.31
CA LEU A 53 -4.36 -2.54 7.97
C LEU A 53 -3.13 -3.00 7.16
N GLY A 54 -2.26 -3.80 7.78
CA GLY A 54 -1.05 -4.33 7.16
C GLY A 54 -0.03 -3.24 6.83
N LEU A 55 0.11 -2.24 7.70
CA LEU A 55 1.03 -1.10 7.60
C LEU A 55 2.23 -1.32 8.53
N GLY A 56 3.43 -0.92 8.11
CA GLY A 56 4.64 -1.15 8.91
C GLY A 56 5.93 -0.71 8.24
N PRO A 57 7.08 -1.31 8.63
CA PRO A 57 8.42 -0.92 8.16
C PRO A 57 8.75 -1.38 6.73
N PHE A 58 7.73 -1.54 5.90
CA PHE A 58 7.82 -2.02 4.53
C PHE A 58 7.02 -1.09 3.61
N SER A 59 7.42 -1.06 2.34
CA SER A 59 6.83 -0.18 1.33
C SER A 59 5.82 -0.89 0.44
N TYR A 60 5.07 -1.84 1.01
CA TYR A 60 4.09 -2.59 0.23
C TYR A 60 2.81 -1.80 0.05
N CYS A 61 2.23 -1.88 -1.13
CA CYS A 61 0.97 -1.24 -1.46
C CYS A 61 -0.17 -1.72 -0.55
N ARG A 62 -0.97 -0.80 -0.04
CA ARG A 62 -2.12 -1.08 0.82
C ARG A 62 -3.26 -0.16 0.45
N ASN A 63 -4.46 -0.52 0.90
CA ASN A 63 -5.62 0.36 0.84
C ASN A 63 -6.18 0.50 2.27
N PRO A 64 -5.58 1.36 3.10
CA PRO A 64 -5.95 1.49 4.51
C PRO A 64 -7.23 2.32 4.75
N ASP A 65 -7.72 3.01 3.72
CA ASP A 65 -8.73 4.07 3.78
C ASP A 65 -9.93 3.81 2.84
N GLU A 66 -10.05 2.58 2.34
CA GLU A 66 -11.15 2.12 1.49
C GLU A 66 -11.27 2.86 0.14
N ASP A 67 -10.14 3.38 -0.37
CA ASP A 67 -10.02 3.96 -1.71
C ASP A 67 -10.31 2.89 -2.81
N GLU A 68 -10.17 3.22 -4.09
CA GLU A 68 -10.52 2.38 -5.23
C GLU A 68 -9.65 1.12 -5.37
N LYS A 69 -8.35 1.20 -5.02
CA LYS A 69 -7.38 0.11 -5.13
C LYS A 69 -6.13 0.35 -4.26
N PRO A 70 -5.26 -0.65 -4.06
CA PRO A 70 -4.03 -0.45 -3.30
C PRO A 70 -3.16 0.68 -3.85
N TRP A 71 -2.66 1.51 -2.95
CA TRP A 71 -1.81 2.66 -3.23
C TRP A 71 -0.64 2.72 -2.24
N CYS A 72 0.25 3.69 -2.43
CA CYS A 72 1.31 4.00 -1.50
C CYS A 72 1.78 5.46 -1.63
N TYR A 73 2.48 5.95 -0.62
CA TYR A 73 3.19 7.23 -0.71
C TYR A 73 4.48 7.09 -1.54
N ILE A 74 4.83 8.16 -2.26
CA ILE A 74 6.02 8.24 -3.11
C ILE A 74 6.70 9.61 -2.96
N MET A 75 7.97 9.68 -3.37
CA MET A 75 8.64 10.95 -3.65
C MET A 75 8.58 11.22 -5.15
N LYS A 76 7.97 12.33 -5.54
CA LYS A 76 7.87 12.80 -6.93
C LYS A 76 8.40 14.22 -7.01
N ASP A 77 9.39 14.47 -7.86
CA ASP A 77 10.01 15.79 -8.05
C ASP A 77 10.41 16.45 -6.71
N ASN A 78 11.04 15.66 -5.83
CA ASN A 78 11.47 16.05 -4.49
C ASN A 78 10.33 16.52 -3.55
N SER A 79 9.09 16.14 -3.85
CA SER A 79 7.91 16.41 -3.04
C SER A 79 7.18 15.12 -2.67
N LEU A 80 6.62 15.08 -1.47
CA LEU A 80 5.81 13.95 -1.02
C LEU A 80 4.49 13.92 -1.79
N SER A 81 4.10 12.73 -2.24
CA SER A 81 2.84 12.49 -2.94
C SER A 81 2.38 11.05 -2.68
N TRP A 82 1.31 10.63 -3.34
CA TRP A 82 0.82 9.25 -3.32
C TRP A 82 0.38 8.84 -4.73
N GLU A 83 0.34 7.54 -4.99
CA GLU A 83 -0.16 7.02 -6.26
C GLU A 83 -0.68 5.59 -6.09
N TYR A 84 -1.64 5.21 -6.93
CA TYR A 84 -2.09 3.83 -7.03
C TYR A 84 -0.97 2.90 -7.50
N CYS A 85 -1.03 1.68 -6.98
CA CYS A 85 -0.08 0.65 -7.28
C CYS A 85 -0.41 -0.18 -8.51
N ASN A 86 0.64 -0.71 -9.14
CA ASN A 86 0.53 -1.68 -10.22
C ASN A 86 0.27 -3.10 -9.66
N VAL A 87 -0.77 -3.26 -8.84
CA VAL A 87 -1.23 -4.56 -8.35
C VAL A 87 -2.35 -5.04 -9.28
N PRO A 88 -2.30 -6.26 -9.80
CA PRO A 88 -3.39 -6.78 -10.63
C PRO A 88 -4.63 -7.10 -9.79
N SER A 89 -5.82 -7.03 -10.38
CA SER A 89 -7.06 -7.52 -9.76
C SER A 89 -7.21 -9.03 -9.99
N CYS A 90 -7.68 -9.77 -8.97
CA CYS A 90 -7.94 -11.20 -9.07
C CYS A 90 -9.28 -11.42 -9.79
N GLY A 91 -9.28 -11.43 -11.12
CA GLY A 91 -10.52 -11.61 -11.90
C GLY A 91 -10.51 -11.01 -13.29
N THR A 92 -9.37 -10.50 -13.76
CA THR A 92 -9.12 -10.20 -15.17
C THR A 92 -8.40 -11.36 -15.85
#